data_AF-A0A3D2UNQ2-F1
#
_entry.id   AF-A0A3D2UNQ2-F1
#
_cell.length_a   1.000
_cell.length_b   1.000
_cell.length_c   1.000
_cell.angle_alpha   90.00
_cell.angle_beta   90.00
_cell.angle_gamma   90.00
#
_symmetry.space_group_name_H-M   'P 1'
#
loop_
_entity.id
_entity.type
_entity.pdbx_description
1 polymer ?
#
loop_
_entity_poly.entity_id
_entity_poly.type
_entity_poly.pdbx_seq_one_letter_code
_entity_poly.pdbx_strand_id
1 'polypeptide(L)' 'MANYWMNKRVLILGAARQGLALARWLSTRASSVTLNDARPAEALSSAQADLKNVKVKWVTG' A
#
# COMPACT_ATOMS: atom_id res chain seq x y z
N MET A 1 8.66 5.81 21.97
CA MET A 1 9.33 5.42 20.71
C MET A 1 9.04 6.48 19.66
N ALA A 2 10.05 6.94 18.91
CA ALA A 2 9.85 7.91 17.83
C ALA A 2 9.07 7.27 16.66
N ASN A 3 8.00 7.92 16.20
CA ASN A 3 7.23 7.45 15.04
C ASN A 3 7.88 7.98 13.74
N TYR A 4 8.97 7.35 13.32
CA TYR A 4 9.76 7.73 12.13
C TYR A 4 8.95 7.81 10.82
N TRP A 5 7.79 7.16 10.78
CA TRP A 5 6.94 7.04 9.60
C TRP A 5 5.79 8.05 9.56
N MET A 6 5.58 8.79 10.66
CA MET A 6 4.54 9.81 10.74
C MET A 6 4.75 10.87 9.65
N ASN A 7 3.66 11.20 8.94
CA ASN A 7 3.63 12.20 7.87
C ASN A 7 4.56 11.91 6.68
N LYS A 8 5.13 10.71 6.57
CA LYS A 8 5.90 10.31 5.38
C LYS A 8 4.96 9.96 4.24
N ARG A 9 5.32 10.37 3.03
CA ARG A 9 4.69 9.91 1.78
C ARG A 9 5.52 8.77 1.24
N VAL A 10 4.92 7.59 1.08
CA VAL A 10 5.61 6.38 0.63
C VAL A 10 4.97 5.88 -0.65
N LEU A 11 5.80 5.69 -1.68
CA LEU A 11 5.44 4.99 -2.90
C LEU A 11 6.00 3.57 -2.83
N ILE A 12 5.15 2.58 -3.05
CA ILE A 12 5.51 1.17 -3.15
C ILE A 12 5.25 0.74 -4.59
N LEU A 13 6.27 0.16 -5.24
CA LEU A 13 6.17 -0.39 -6.58
C LEU A 13 6.00 -1.91 -6.49
N GLY A 14 4.89 -2.41 -7.06
CA GLY A 14 4.53 -3.81 -7.07
C GLY A 14 3.63 -4.23 -5.90
N ALA A 15 2.46 -4.75 -6.24
CA ALA A 15 1.48 -5.33 -5.33
C ALA A 15 1.63 -6.86 -5.22
N ALA A 16 2.88 -7.34 -5.22
CA ALA A 16 3.20 -8.72 -4.85
C ALA A 16 3.18 -8.88 -3.31
N ARG A 17 3.44 -10.09 -2.80
CA ARG A 17 3.33 -10.42 -1.37
C ARG A 17 4.03 -9.43 -0.44
N GLN A 18 5.26 -9.04 -0.76
CA GLN A 18 6.05 -8.13 0.09
C GLN A 18 5.56 -6.69 0.00
N GLY A 19 5.15 -6.23 -1.19
CA GLY A 19 4.56 -4.91 -1.37
C GLY A 19 3.28 -4.74 -0.56
N LEU A 20 2.41 -5.76 -0.53
CA LEU A 20 1.19 -5.76 0.29
C LEU A 20 1.49 -5.77 1.79
N ALA A 21 2.45 -6.59 2.23
CA ALA A 21 2.87 -6.62 3.64
C ALA A 21 3.42 -5.25 4.08
N LEU A 22 4.26 -4.63 3.25
CA LEU A 22 4.83 -3.30 3.52
C LEU A 22 3.74 -2.22 3.53
N ALA A 23 2.83 -2.24 2.56
CA ALA A 23 1.71 -1.30 2.48
C ALA A 23 0.83 -1.38 3.73
N ARG A 24 0.48 -2.60 4.17
CA ARG A 24 -0.29 -2.83 5.41
C ARG A 24 0.45 -2.27 6.62
N TRP A 25 1.75 -2.55 6.75
CA TRP A 25 2.55 -2.13 7.90
C TRP A 25 2.73 -0.61 7.96
N LEU A 26 2.96 0.05 6.83
CA LEU A 26 3.16 1.50 6.80
C LEU A 26 1.85 2.28 6.98
N SER A 27 0.75 1.78 6.43
CA SER A 27 -0.56 2.46 6.50
C SER A 27 -1.10 2.57 7.92
N THR A 28 -0.68 1.70 8.85
CA THR A 28 -1.06 1.75 10.27
C THR A 28 -0.19 2.70 11.10
N ARG A 29 0.80 3.38 10.51
CA ARG A 29 1.79 4.22 11.21
C ARG A 29 1.73 5.71 10.86
N ALA A 30 0.54 6.22 10.48
CA ALA A 30 0.33 7.61 10.08
C ALA A 30 1.19 8.05 8.88
N SER A 31 1.54 7.10 8.00
CA SER A 31 2.13 7.40 6.70
C SER A 31 1.06 7.46 5.62
N SER A 32 1.32 8.23 4.56
CA SER A 32 0.50 8.27 3.35
C SER A 32 1.07 7.30 2.33
N VAL A 33 0.47 6.13 2.19
CA VAL A 33 0.96 5.05 1.31
C VAL A 33 0.24 5.08 -0.03
N THR A 34 1.02 5.11 -1.11
CA THR A 34 0.57 4.82 -2.47
C THR A 34 1.18 3.50 -2.93
N LEU A 35 0.34 2.55 -3.32
CA LEU A 35 0.74 1.29 -3.92
C LEU A 35 0.48 1.35 -5.42
N ASN A 36 1.55 1.27 -6.20
CA ASN A 36 1.51 1.30 -7.65
C ASN A 36 1.86 -0.07 -8.23
N ASP A 37 1.14 -0.48 -9.26
CA ASP A 37 1.40 -1.72 -9.98
C ASP A 37 0.97 -1.54 -11.44
N ALA A 38 1.73 -2.12 -12.38
CA ALA A 38 1.46 -2.01 -13.82
C ALA A 38 0.25 -2.85 -14.26
N ARG A 39 -0.21 -3.78 -13.41
CA ARG A 39 -1.40 -4.56 -13.67
C ARG A 39 -2.64 -3.68 -13.55
N PRO A 40 -3.67 -3.93 -14.38
CA PRO A 40 -4.94 -3.24 -14.25
C PRO A 40 -5.64 -3.61 -12.92
N ALA A 41 -6.55 -2.77 -12.46
CA ALA A 41 -7.17 -2.91 -11.14
C ALA A 41 -7.89 -4.26 -10.94
N GLU A 42 -8.49 -4.81 -12.00
CA GLU A 42 -9.23 -6.07 -11.99
C GLU A 42 -8.29 -7.26 -11.67
N ALA A 43 -7.06 -7.22 -12.20
CA ALA A 43 -6.02 -8.21 -11.92
C ALA A 43 -5.43 -8.10 -10.50
N LEU A 44 -5.80 -7.04 -9.77
CA LEU A 44 -5.37 -6.75 -8.40
C LEU A 44 -6.50 -6.90 -7.38
N SER A 45 -7.67 -7.39 -7.76
CA SER A 45 -8.84 -7.53 -6.88
C SER A 45 -8.54 -8.24 -5.55
N SER A 46 -7.81 -9.36 -5.58
CA SER A 46 -7.38 -10.08 -4.37
C SER A 46 -6.46 -9.24 -3.49
N ALA A 47 -5.50 -8.52 -4.10
CA ALA A 47 -4.57 -7.64 -3.40
C ALA A 47 -5.27 -6.42 -2.78
N GLN A 48 -6.29 -5.88 -3.45
CA GLN A 48 -7.15 -4.81 -2.94
C GLN A 48 -8.01 -5.31 -1.78
N ALA A 49 -8.57 -6.52 -1.88
CA ALA A 49 -9.32 -7.15 -0.80
C ALA A 49 -8.45 -7.37 0.45
N ASP A 50 -7.19 -7.79 0.29
CA ASP A 50 -6.22 -7.95 1.37
C ASP A 50 -5.92 -6.65 2.13
N LEU A 51 -6.04 -5.50 1.47
CA LEU A 51 -5.77 -4.19 2.05
C LEU A 51 -7.04 -3.36 2.33
N LYS A 52 -8.24 -3.95 2.20
CA LYS A 52 -9.53 -3.24 2.39
C LYS A 52 -9.68 -2.54 3.75
N ASN A 53 -8.99 -3.05 4.77
CA ASN A 53 -9.05 -2.54 6.14
C ASN A 53 -7.98 -1.47 6.46
N VAL A 54 -7.16 -1.07 5.48
CA VAL A 54 -6.13 -0.05 5.66
C VAL A 54 -6.23 1.03 4.57
N LYS A 55 -5.85 2.26 4.91
CA LYS A 55 -5.89 3.37 3.97
C LYS A 55 -4.67 3.33 3.06
N VAL A 56 -4.83 2.78 1.87
CA VAL A 56 -3.83 2.77 0.79
C VAL A 56 -4.41 3.40 -0.46
N LYS A 57 -3.66 4.33 -1.07
CA LYS A 57 -3.98 4.84 -2.41
C LYS A 57 -3.47 3.85 -3.46
N TRP A 58 -4.32 3.47 -4.40
CA TRP A 58 -3.95 2.61 -5.51
C TRP A 58 -3.68 3.45 -6.77
N VAL A 59 -2.64 3.08 -7.52
CA VAL A 59 -2.38 3.59 -8.87
C VAL A 59 -2.09 2.37 -9.74
N THR A 60 -2.99 2.04 -10.65
CA THR A 60 -3.00 0.78 -11.41
C THR A 60 -3.08 1.08 -12.91
N GLY A 61 -2.54 0.19 -13.74
CA GLY A 61 -2.44 0.37 -15.20
C GLY A 61 -1.14 1.05 -15.57
#